data_AF-A0A9W4TC22-F1
#
_entry.id   AF-A0A9W4TC22-F1
#
_cell.length_a   1.000
_cell.length_b   1.000
_cell.length_c   1.000
_cell.angle_alpha   90.00
_cell.angle_beta   90.00
_cell.angle_gamma   90.00
#
_symmetry.space_group_name_H-M   'P 1'
#
loop_
_entity.id
_entity.type
_entity.pdbx_description
1 polymer ?
#
loop_
_entity_poly.entity_id
_entity_poly.type
_entity_poly.pdbx_seq_one_letter_code
_entity_poly.pdbx_strand_id
1 'polypeptide(L)'
;YTEKRLALVYRKGVYPYNYIDSHDRFQETELPPIHEFYSTFKGEYHDLYLKTDVLCLADVWTEFRKMSMKYYELDPSHYVSAPSLSWNGMLKMSGVRIELFTDMTMHDFAEKAKRG
;
A
#
# COMPACT_ATOMS: atom_id res chain seq x y z
N TYR A 1 -19.39 6.23 26.94
CA TYR A 1 -18.31 5.29 26.58
C TYR A 1 -16.97 6.00 26.64
N THR A 2 -15.90 5.38 27.16
CA THR A 2 -14.54 5.95 27.19
C THR A 2 -13.91 5.91 25.79
N GLU A 3 -13.13 6.91 25.37
CA GLU A 3 -12.50 6.98 24.04
C GLU A 3 -11.72 5.70 23.64
N LYS A 4 -11.01 5.09 24.60
CA LYS A 4 -10.28 3.83 24.39
C LYS A 4 -11.19 2.66 23.97
N ARG A 5 -12.43 2.63 24.45
CA ARG A 5 -13.43 1.60 24.09
C ARG A 5 -14.02 1.86 22.70
N LEU A 6 -14.20 3.13 22.33
CA LEU A 6 -14.65 3.49 20.99
C LEU A 6 -13.61 3.13 19.93
N ALA A 7 -12.32 3.37 20.20
CA ALA A 7 -11.23 3.01 19.29
C ALA A 7 -11.15 1.50 18.98
N LEU A 8 -11.57 0.63 19.90
CA LEU A 8 -11.64 -0.82 19.69
C LEU A 8 -12.73 -1.21 18.68
N VAL A 9 -13.88 -0.54 18.72
CA VAL A 9 -15.03 -0.81 17.85
C VAL A 9 -14.76 -0.36 16.41
N TYR A 10 -13.94 0.67 16.21
CA TYR A 10 -13.53 1.13 14.88
C TYR A 10 -12.40 0.30 14.24
N ARG A 11 -11.89 -0.74 14.90
CA ARG A 11 -10.90 -1.63 14.29
C ARG A 11 -11.58 -2.49 13.22
N LYS A 12 -11.01 -2.47 12.01
CA LYS A 12 -11.46 -3.25 10.86
C LYS A 12 -11.58 -4.74 11.26
N GLY A 13 -12.78 -5.30 11.09
CA GLY A 13 -13.07 -6.70 11.43
C GLY A 13 -13.62 -6.96 12.84
N VAL A 14 -13.80 -5.93 13.69
CA VAL A 14 -14.36 -6.06 15.05
C VAL A 14 -15.77 -5.47 15.15
N TYR A 15 -16.24 -4.76 14.13
CA TYR A 15 -17.59 -4.19 14.10
C TYR A 15 -18.64 -5.22 13.63
N PRO A 16 -19.74 -5.44 14.37
CA PRO A 16 -20.77 -6.44 14.04
C PRO A 16 -21.68 -5.93 12.91
N TYR A 17 -21.16 -5.92 11.68
CA TYR A 17 -21.85 -5.34 10.50
C TYR A 17 -23.22 -5.97 10.23
N ASN A 18 -23.37 -7.28 10.47
CA ASN A 18 -24.64 -7.98 10.21
C ASN A 18 -25.71 -7.65 11.26
N TYR A 19 -25.30 -7.30 12.48
CA TYR A 19 -26.21 -6.94 13.57
C TYR A 19 -26.71 -5.50 13.44
N ILE A 20 -25.88 -4.61 12.90
CA ILE A 20 -26.22 -3.20 12.71
C ILE A 20 -26.89 -3.02 11.35
N ASP A 21 -28.10 -3.56 11.23
CA ASP A 21 -28.90 -3.54 10.01
C ASP A 21 -29.92 -2.38 9.95
N SER A 22 -30.18 -1.72 11.08
CA SER A 22 -31.11 -0.59 11.17
C SER A 22 -30.62 0.52 12.10
N HIS A 23 -31.15 1.73 11.91
CA HIS A 23 -30.85 2.87 12.78
C HIS A 23 -31.32 2.66 14.22
N ASP A 24 -32.34 1.82 14.42
CA ASP A 24 -32.89 1.52 15.74
C ASP A 24 -31.92 0.69 16.58
N ARG A 25 -31.05 -0.12 15.95
CA ARG A 25 -30.01 -0.92 16.63
C ARG A 25 -28.98 -0.04 17.36
N PHE A 26 -28.83 1.23 16.95
CA PHE A 26 -27.95 2.18 17.64
C PHE A 26 -28.57 2.77 18.91
N GLN A 27 -29.88 2.62 19.11
CA GLN A 27 -30.59 3.08 20.31
C GLN A 27 -30.65 2.02 21.41
N GLU A 28 -30.10 0.83 21.17
CA GLU A 28 -30.07 -0.25 22.14
C GLU A 28 -29.10 0.07 23.29
N THR A 29 -29.52 -0.25 24.51
CA THR A 29 -28.73 0.03 25.73
C THR A 29 -27.76 -1.10 26.08
N GLU A 30 -27.80 -2.21 25.34
CA GLU A 30 -27.03 -3.41 25.59
C GLU A 30 -26.11 -3.73 24.42
N LEU A 31 -24.96 -4.36 24.72
CA LEU A 31 -24.05 -4.82 23.68
C LEU A 31 -24.65 -6.02 22.94
N PRO A 32 -24.41 -6.14 21.63
CA PRO A 32 -24.80 -7.34 20.89
C PRO A 32 -24.21 -8.59 21.55
N PRO A 33 -24.88 -9.74 21.46
CA PRO A 33 -24.29 -11.01 21.86
C PRO A 33 -22.95 -11.27 21.16
N ILE A 34 -21.99 -11.93 21.83
CA ILE A 34 -20.64 -12.15 21.27
C ILE A 34 -20.65 -12.88 19.91
N HIS A 35 -21.66 -13.71 19.65
CA HIS A 35 -21.78 -14.44 18.38
C HIS A 35 -22.13 -13.54 17.19
N GLU A 36 -22.73 -12.37 17.42
CA GLU A 36 -23.06 -11.36 16.39
C GLU A 36 -21.83 -10.55 15.94
N PHE A 37 -20.75 -10.57 16.73
CA PHE A 37 -19.46 -10.00 16.34
C PHE A 37 -18.72 -10.87 15.30
N TYR A 38 -19.15 -12.12 15.11
CA TYR A 38 -18.67 -12.96 14.02
C TYR A 38 -19.55 -12.73 12.81
N SER A 39 -19.07 -11.94 11.85
CA SER A 39 -19.80 -11.68 10.61
C SER A 39 -20.15 -12.98 9.87
N THR A 40 -21.43 -13.21 9.64
CA THR A 40 -22.00 -14.21 8.75
C THR A 40 -21.86 -13.86 7.27
N PHE A 41 -21.27 -12.71 6.91
CA PHE A 41 -20.96 -12.36 5.53
C PHE A 41 -19.92 -13.37 5.02
N LYS A 42 -20.44 -14.45 4.44
CA LYS A 42 -19.70 -15.65 4.05
C LYS A 42 -18.45 -15.24 3.27
N GLY A 43 -17.31 -15.58 3.86
CA GLY A 43 -15.97 -15.23 3.38
C GLY A 43 -15.67 -15.70 1.96
N GLU A 44 -16.46 -16.58 1.34
CA GLU A 44 -16.13 -17.13 0.01
C GLU A 44 -15.96 -16.07 -1.08
N TYR A 45 -16.88 -15.09 -1.18
CA TYR A 45 -16.75 -14.03 -2.17
C TYR A 45 -15.63 -13.06 -1.78
N HIS A 46 -15.55 -12.64 -0.51
CA HIS A 46 -14.50 -11.76 -0.03
C HIS A 46 -13.09 -12.37 -0.23
N ASP A 47 -12.92 -13.64 0.12
CA ASP A 47 -11.69 -14.42 -0.02
C ASP A 47 -11.36 -14.64 -1.50
N LEU A 48 -12.36 -14.86 -2.36
CA LEU A 48 -12.14 -14.96 -3.79
C LEU A 48 -11.63 -13.64 -4.38
N TYR A 49 -12.21 -12.50 -3.98
CA TYR A 49 -11.75 -11.18 -4.41
C TYR A 49 -10.34 -10.89 -3.91
N LEU A 50 -10.07 -11.16 -2.62
CA LEU A 50 -8.75 -10.96 -2.04
C LEU A 50 -7.70 -11.86 -2.70
N LYS A 51 -8.01 -13.12 -2.97
CA LYS A 51 -7.14 -14.03 -3.72
C LYS A 51 -6.88 -13.52 -5.13
N THR A 52 -7.91 -13.06 -5.82
CA THR A 52 -7.79 -12.53 -7.18
C THR A 52 -6.89 -11.29 -7.22
N ASP A 53 -7.06 -10.37 -6.27
CA ASP A 53 -6.24 -9.17 -6.14
C ASP A 53 -4.76 -9.52 -5.89
N VAL A 54 -4.50 -10.43 -4.94
CA VAL A 54 -3.15 -10.89 -4.62
C VAL A 54 -2.50 -11.62 -5.79
N LEU A 55 -3.24 -12.48 -6.50
CA LEU A 55 -2.72 -13.21 -7.67
C LEU A 55 -2.40 -12.26 -8.83
N CYS A 56 -3.29 -11.30 -9.12
CA CYS A 56 -3.04 -10.30 -10.16
C CYS A 56 -1.80 -9.45 -9.84
N LEU A 57 -1.66 -9.02 -8.59
CA LEU A 57 -0.47 -8.30 -8.14
C LEU A 57 0.80 -9.16 -8.24
N ALA A 58 0.72 -10.44 -7.88
CA ALA A 58 1.84 -11.36 -7.98
C ALA A 58 2.27 -11.59 -9.45
N ASP A 59 1.32 -11.71 -10.37
CA ASP A 59 1.59 -11.88 -11.80
C ASP A 59 2.28 -10.64 -12.39
N VAL A 60 1.71 -9.45 -12.14
CA VAL A 60 2.30 -8.17 -12.59
C VAL A 60 3.70 -7.98 -11.99
N TRP A 61 3.87 -8.27 -10.69
CA TRP A 61 5.17 -8.14 -10.03
C TRP A 61 6.20 -9.13 -10.57
N THR A 62 5.79 -10.36 -10.87
CA THR A 62 6.68 -11.39 -11.43
C THR A 62 7.19 -10.97 -12.80
N GLU A 63 6.31 -10.47 -13.67
CA GLU A 63 6.71 -9.96 -14.99
C GLU A 63 7.56 -8.69 -14.88
N PHE A 64 7.22 -7.78 -13.97
CA PHE A 64 8.03 -6.60 -13.68
C PHE A 64 9.46 -6.96 -13.21
N ARG A 65 9.60 -7.98 -12.35
CA ARG A 65 10.90 -8.48 -11.88
C ARG A 65 11.71 -9.11 -13.01
N LYS A 66 11.09 -9.97 -13.83
CA LYS A 66 11.75 -10.55 -15.01
C LYS A 66 12.24 -9.47 -15.97
N MET A 67 11.39 -8.49 -16.27
CA MET A 67 11.70 -7.36 -17.14
C MET A 67 12.86 -6.53 -16.55
N SER A 68 12.79 -6.18 -15.27
CA SER A 68 13.83 -5.39 -14.60
C SER A 68 15.19 -6.10 -14.60
N MET A 69 15.20 -7.40 -14.31
CA MET A 69 16.42 -8.20 -14.35
C MET A 69 16.96 -8.33 -15.79
N LYS A 70 16.09 -8.41 -16.80
CA LYS A 70 16.50 -8.52 -18.20
C LYS A 70 17.12 -7.22 -18.75
N TYR A 71 16.52 -6.07 -18.45
CA TYR A 71 16.94 -4.79 -19.05
C TYR A 71 17.94 -4.02 -18.20
N TYR A 72 17.77 -4.01 -16.87
CA TYR A 72 18.62 -3.26 -15.96
C TYR A 72 19.62 -4.16 -15.22
N GLU A 73 19.40 -5.48 -15.23
CA GLU A 73 20.10 -6.45 -14.36
C GLU A 73 20.06 -6.01 -12.89
N LEU A 74 18.94 -5.42 -12.48
CA LEU A 74 18.65 -4.99 -11.12
C LEU A 74 17.40 -5.73 -10.65
N ASP A 75 17.44 -6.23 -9.41
CA ASP A 75 16.27 -6.81 -8.78
C ASP A 75 15.41 -5.69 -8.15
N PRO A 76 14.16 -5.46 -8.61
CA PRO A 76 13.28 -4.44 -8.04
C PRO A 76 12.98 -4.67 -6.55
N SER A 77 13.13 -5.90 -6.06
CA SER A 77 12.87 -6.25 -4.65
C SER A 77 13.92 -5.67 -3.68
N HIS A 78 15.05 -5.17 -4.17
CA HIS A 78 16.07 -4.48 -3.37
C HIS A 78 15.81 -2.98 -3.22
N TYR A 79 14.70 -2.47 -3.76
CA TYR A 79 14.39 -1.04 -3.80
C TYR A 79 13.06 -0.77 -3.09
N VAL A 80 12.99 0.35 -2.40
CA VAL A 80 11.77 0.79 -1.70
C VAL A 80 10.68 1.25 -2.67
N SER A 81 11.06 1.73 -3.86
CA SER A 81 10.14 2.30 -4.83
C SER A 81 10.66 2.25 -6.27
N ALA A 82 9.74 2.34 -7.24
CA ALA A 82 10.09 2.38 -8.67
C ALA A 82 11.03 3.56 -9.04
N PRO A 83 10.86 4.79 -8.53
CA PRO A 83 11.82 5.86 -8.80
C PRO A 83 13.25 5.53 -8.35
N SER A 84 13.43 4.87 -7.21
CA SER A 84 14.76 4.49 -6.72
C SER A 84 15.43 3.42 -7.60
N LEU A 85 14.65 2.46 -8.11
CA LEU A 85 15.10 1.50 -9.11
C LEU A 85 15.46 2.20 -10.42
N SER A 86 14.57 3.05 -10.94
CA SER A 86 14.78 3.78 -12.21
C SER A 86 16.01 4.67 -12.15
N TRP A 87 16.25 5.33 -11.02
CA TRP A 87 17.45 6.15 -10.80
C TRP A 87 18.72 5.31 -10.89
N ASN A 88 18.77 4.17 -10.18
CA ASN A 88 19.95 3.30 -10.25
C ASN A 88 20.11 2.65 -11.63
N GLY A 89 19.01 2.27 -12.28
CA GLY A 89 19.00 1.79 -13.66
C GLY A 89 19.58 2.82 -14.62
N MET A 90 19.15 4.09 -14.51
CA MET A 90 19.67 5.21 -15.30
C MET A 90 21.18 5.40 -15.11
N LEU A 91 21.66 5.40 -13.86
CA LEU A 91 23.10 5.53 -13.57
C LEU A 91 23.90 4.37 -14.14
N LYS A 92 23.41 3.13 -13.97
CA LYS A 92 24.04 1.92 -14.49
C LYS A 92 24.10 1.92 -16.02
N MET A 93 23.02 2.31 -16.69
CA MET A 93 22.94 2.34 -18.16
C MET A 93 23.77 3.46 -18.78
N SER A 94 23.78 4.66 -18.18
CA SER A 94 24.52 5.81 -18.70
C SER A 94 26.00 5.79 -18.34
N GLY A 95 26.39 5.06 -17.28
CA GLY A 95 27.74 5.06 -16.73
C GLY A 95 28.14 6.39 -16.08
N VAL A 96 27.21 7.36 -15.97
CA VAL A 96 27.46 8.67 -15.39
C VAL A 96 27.65 8.53 -13.88
N ARG A 97 28.68 9.18 -13.35
CA ARG A 97 28.87 9.37 -11.91
C ARG A 97 28.39 10.75 -11.53
N ILE A 98 27.39 10.81 -10.65
CA ILE A 98 26.89 12.08 -10.13
C ILE A 98 27.83 12.55 -9.03
N GLU A 99 28.41 13.72 -9.24
CA GLU A 99 29.25 14.39 -8.25
C GLU A 99 28.39 15.15 -7.24
N LEU A 100 28.96 15.32 -6.03
CA LEU A 100 28.33 16.16 -5.01
C LEU A 100 28.42 17.62 -5.44
N PHE A 101 27.40 18.42 -5.11
CA PHE A 101 27.48 19.86 -5.34
C PHE A 101 28.62 20.46 -4.52
N THR A 102 29.56 21.10 -5.21
CA THR A 102 30.73 21.75 -4.60
C THR A 102 30.48 23.23 -4.30
N ASP A 103 29.49 23.84 -4.93
CA ASP A 103 29.20 25.26 -4.82
C ASP A 103 27.72 25.61 -5.08
N MET A 104 27.35 26.83 -4.70
CA MET A 104 25.97 27.32 -4.81
C MET A 104 25.51 27.51 -6.27
N THR A 105 26.43 27.70 -7.22
CA THR A 105 26.06 27.93 -8.62
C THR A 105 25.52 26.66 -9.28
N MET A 106 26.08 25.49 -8.95
CA MET A 106 25.56 24.19 -9.38
C MET A 106 24.15 23.93 -8.83
N HIS A 107 23.94 24.28 -7.56
CA HIS A 107 22.63 24.18 -6.92
C HIS A 107 21.60 25.10 -7.60
N ASP A 108 21.92 26.38 -7.77
CA ASP A 108 21.01 27.36 -8.39
C ASP A 108 20.68 27.03 -9.84
N PHE A 109 21.64 26.48 -10.58
CA PHE A 109 21.42 25.96 -11.92
C PHE A 109 20.40 24.81 -11.91
N ALA A 110 20.58 23.82 -11.03
CA ALA A 110 19.67 22.69 -10.90
C ALA A 110 18.25 23.12 -10.49
N GLU A 111 18.13 24.04 -9.52
CA GLU A 111 16.82 24.55 -9.08
C GLU A 111 16.11 25.34 -10.19
N LYS A 112 16.83 26.18 -10.95
CA LYS A 112 16.26 26.90 -12.10
C LYS A 112 15.87 25.96 -13.25
N ALA A 113 16.54 24.82 -13.37
CA ALA A 113 16.26 23.82 -14.40
C ALA A 113 15.04 22.95 -14.08
N LYS A 114 14.61 22.86 -12.81
CA LYS A 114 13.40 22.13 -12.42
C LYS A 114 12.17 22.79 -13.03
N ARG A 115 11.45 22.02 -13.85
CA ARG A 115 10.12 22.35 -14.36
C ARG A 115 9.19 21.21 -13.99
N GLY A 116 8.00 21.54 -13.50
CA GLY A 116 6.90 20.59 -13.32
C GLY A 116 6.20 20.32 -14.64
#